data_AF-A0A4Q5T0Z0-F1
#
_entry.id   AF-A0A4Q5T0Z0-F1
#
_cell.length_a   1.000
_cell.length_b   1.000
_cell.length_c   1.000
_cell.angle_alpha   90.00
_cell.angle_beta   90.00
_cell.angle_gamma   90.00
#
_symmetry.space_group_name_H-M   'P 1'
#
loop_
_entity.id
_entity.type
_entity.pdbx_description
1 polymer ?
#
loop_
_entity_poly.entity_id
_entity_poly.type
_entity_poly.pdbx_seq_one_letter_code
_entity_poly.pdbx_strand_id
1 'polypeptide(L)'
;MTLREQFVIPKRYNTLSLALMAVGVLSVIILFITHGTSSNPHEAARFWASILQNSVYFLLVVNAAMFFICATTLAWGGWQMSFRRVTEAISSCVPVLGIIALLILLALIFGGNHTIYHWASPEAAHDPAIEHKAGFLNKPFFVIWTIVTIIGWWLLGKKMR
;
A
#
# COMPACT_ATOMS: atom_id res chain seq x y z
N MET A 1 39.35 -0.95 18.09
CA MET A 1 38.08 -0.40 17.56
C MET A 1 37.00 -1.42 17.88
N THR A 2 36.13 -1.16 18.85
CA THR A 2 35.06 -2.10 19.20
C THR A 2 34.03 -2.13 18.08
N LEU A 3 33.88 -3.28 17.42
CA LEU A 3 32.84 -3.49 16.42
C LEU A 3 31.49 -3.36 17.11
N ARG A 4 30.69 -2.34 16.74
CA ARG A 4 29.32 -2.21 17.23
C ARG A 4 28.44 -3.19 16.46
N GLU A 5 27.98 -4.23 17.13
CA GLU A 5 27.14 -5.28 16.53
C GLU A 5 25.68 -4.83 16.33
N GLN A 6 25.26 -3.74 16.98
CA GLN A 6 23.89 -3.24 16.94
C GLN A 6 23.83 -1.78 16.52
N PHE A 7 22.86 -1.47 15.66
CA PHE A 7 22.56 -0.12 15.24
C PHE A 7 21.68 0.58 16.30
N VAL A 8 22.25 1.54 17.02
CA VAL A 8 21.50 2.39 17.96
C VAL A 8 20.94 3.59 17.21
N ILE A 9 19.61 3.72 17.18
CA ILE A 9 18.93 4.78 16.43
C ILE A 9 19.21 6.14 17.10
N PRO A 10 19.82 7.12 16.39
CA PRO A 10 20.04 8.44 16.95
C PRO A 10 18.73 9.21 17.07
N LYS A 11 18.59 10.01 18.14
CA LYS A 11 17.37 10.80 18.43
C LYS A 11 16.93 11.67 17.25
N ARG A 12 17.88 12.22 16.48
CA ARG A 12 17.59 13.06 15.29
C ARG A 12 16.75 12.34 14.24
N TYR A 13 16.98 11.05 14.01
CA TYR A 13 16.21 10.28 13.02
C TYR A 13 14.77 10.04 13.48
N ASN A 14 14.56 9.79 14.78
CA ASN A 14 13.22 9.68 15.34
C ASN A 14 12.45 11.01 15.24
N THR A 15 13.08 12.14 15.57
CA THR A 15 12.44 13.45 15.45
C THR A 15 12.10 13.79 14.00
N LEU A 16 12.99 13.48 13.06
CA LEU A 16 12.73 13.70 11.63
C LEU A 16 11.59 12.82 11.12
N SER A 17 11.56 11.53 11.49
CA SER A 17 10.46 10.63 11.13
C SER A 17 9.12 11.11 11.69
N LEU A 18 9.08 11.53 12.96
CA LEU A 18 7.89 12.10 13.58
C LEU A 18 7.42 13.39 12.90
N ALA A 19 8.35 14.28 12.54
CA ALA A 19 8.03 15.52 11.83
C ALA A 19 7.42 15.22 10.45
N LEU A 20 7.99 14.28 9.69
CA LEU A 20 7.46 13.89 8.38
C LEU A 20 6.09 13.22 8.49
N MET A 21 5.86 12.37 9.50
CA MET A 21 4.54 11.80 9.77
C MET A 21 3.52 12.88 10.10
N ALA A 22 3.88 13.88 10.91
CA ALA A 22 2.99 14.99 11.24
C ALA A 22 2.61 15.80 9.99
N VAL A 23 3.59 16.13 9.13
CA VAL A 23 3.33 16.80 7.84
C VAL A 23 2.42 15.96 6.94
N GLY A 24 2.63 14.64 6.89
CA GLY A 24 1.79 13.72 6.12
C GLY A 24 0.34 13.65 6.64
N VAL A 25 0.14 13.62 7.96
CA VAL A 25 -1.20 13.65 8.55
C VAL A 25 -1.89 15.00 8.27
N LEU A 26 -1.16 16.11 8.42
CA LEU A 26 -1.69 17.44 8.12
C LEU A 26 -2.10 17.58 6.66
N SER A 27 -1.30 17.07 5.72
CA SER A 27 -1.65 17.13 4.29
C SER A 27 -2.90 16.31 3.95
N VAL A 28 -3.08 15.15 4.58
CA VAL A 28 -4.31 14.34 4.44
C VAL A 28 -5.52 15.07 5.02
N ILE A 29 -5.38 15.72 6.18
CA ILE A 29 -6.47 16.52 6.80
C ILE A 29 -6.86 17.69 5.89
N ILE A 30 -5.88 18.43 5.36
CA ILE A 30 -6.13 19.55 4.43
C ILE A 30 -6.83 19.04 3.17
N LEU A 31 -6.39 17.92 2.60
CA LEU A 31 -7.02 17.33 1.42
C LEU A 31 -8.45 16.87 1.71
N PHE A 32 -8.71 16.33 2.90
CA PHE A 32 -10.04 15.93 3.33
C PHE A 32 -10.99 17.13 3.45
N ILE A 33 -10.54 18.22 4.05
CA ILE A 33 -11.35 19.45 4.19
C ILE A 33 -11.62 20.12 2.85
N THR A 34 -10.65 20.11 1.93
CA THR A 34 -10.79 20.79 0.63
C THR A 34 -11.61 20.00 -0.38
N HIS A 35 -11.38 18.69 -0.49
CA HIS A 35 -11.98 17.85 -1.53
C HIS A 35 -12.88 16.74 -0.96
N GLY A 36 -12.59 16.23 0.24
CA GLY A 36 -13.32 15.11 0.86
C GLY A 36 -14.74 15.46 1.32
N THR A 37 -15.01 16.71 1.70
CA THR A 37 -16.35 17.17 2.14
C THR A 37 -17.20 17.76 1.01
N SER A 38 -16.69 17.75 -0.23
CA SER A 38 -17.43 18.28 -1.38
C SER A 38 -18.65 17.40 -1.68
N SER A 39 -19.79 18.02 -2.02
CA SER A 39 -21.01 17.30 -2.45
C SER A 39 -20.89 16.75 -3.88
N ASN A 40 -19.91 17.24 -4.65
CA ASN A 40 -19.67 16.82 -6.03
C ASN A 40 -18.88 15.49 -6.04
N PRO A 41 -19.43 14.40 -6.62
CA PRO A 41 -18.75 13.11 -6.65
C PRO A 41 -17.36 13.14 -7.30
N HIS A 42 -17.17 13.98 -8.32
CA HIS A 42 -15.89 14.11 -9.02
C HIS A 42 -14.80 14.80 -8.18
N GLU A 43 -15.17 15.75 -7.34
CA GLU A 43 -14.22 16.42 -6.45
C GLU A 43 -13.84 15.54 -5.27
N ALA A 44 -14.81 14.84 -4.70
CA ALA A 44 -14.57 13.81 -3.69
C ALA A 44 -13.70 12.67 -4.25
N ALA A 45 -13.81 12.34 -5.54
CA ALA A 45 -12.97 11.34 -6.19
C ALA A 45 -11.48 11.70 -6.15
N ARG A 46 -11.12 12.99 -6.20
CA ARG A 46 -9.71 13.43 -6.16
C ARG A 46 -9.04 13.11 -4.83
N PHE A 47 -9.77 13.26 -3.72
CA PHE A 47 -9.30 12.85 -2.40
C PHE A 47 -8.99 11.35 -2.36
N TRP A 48 -9.96 10.53 -2.76
CA TRP A 48 -9.83 9.08 -2.76
C TRP A 48 -8.75 8.57 -3.72
N ALA A 49 -8.66 9.14 -4.92
CA ALA A 49 -7.64 8.79 -5.90
C ALA A 49 -6.22 9.10 -5.41
N SER A 50 -6.04 10.24 -4.72
CA SER A 50 -4.73 10.65 -4.20
C SER A 50 -4.25 9.72 -3.08
N ILE A 51 -5.16 9.33 -2.17
CA ILE A 51 -4.83 8.41 -1.06
C ILE A 51 -4.64 6.98 -1.58
N LEU A 52 -5.44 6.55 -2.56
CA LEU A 52 -5.26 5.28 -3.25
C LEU A 52 -3.89 5.20 -3.92
N GLN A 53 -3.53 6.20 -4.74
CA GLN A 53 -2.26 6.25 -5.44
C GLN A 53 -1.07 6.20 -4.46
N ASN A 54 -1.10 7.00 -3.39
CA ASN A 54 -0.01 7.02 -2.42
C ASN A 54 0.15 5.69 -1.67
N SER A 55 -0.96 5.12 -1.18
CA SER A 55 -0.92 3.86 -0.44
C SER A 55 -0.42 2.69 -1.31
N VAL A 56 -0.91 2.57 -2.54
CA VAL A 56 -0.47 1.56 -3.50
C VAL A 56 0.99 1.79 -3.91
N TYR A 57 1.39 3.04 -4.17
CA TYR A 57 2.77 3.38 -4.54
C TYR A 57 3.76 2.90 -3.47
N PHE A 58 3.58 3.28 -2.21
CA PHE A 58 4.48 2.87 -1.14
C PHE A 58 4.45 1.34 -0.90
N LEU A 59 3.28 0.71 -1.00
CA LEU A 59 3.16 -0.74 -0.90
C LEU A 59 3.98 -1.46 -1.99
N LEU A 60 3.90 -0.99 -3.24
CA LEU A 60 4.62 -1.58 -4.36
C LEU A 60 6.12 -1.30 -4.28
N VAL A 61 6.55 -0.13 -3.81
CA VAL A 61 7.97 0.18 -3.57
C VAL A 61 8.58 -0.79 -2.56
N VAL A 62 7.88 -1.06 -1.47
CA VAL A 62 8.36 -2.01 -0.46
C VAL A 62 8.35 -3.46 -0.99
N ASN A 63 7.34 -3.83 -1.79
CA ASN A 63 7.32 -5.12 -2.47
C ASN A 63 8.44 -5.27 -3.51
N ALA A 64 8.82 -4.20 -4.21
CA ALA A 64 9.95 -4.21 -5.14
C ALA A 64 11.26 -4.52 -4.40
N ALA A 65 11.48 -3.91 -3.22
CA ALA A 65 12.63 -4.25 -2.38
C ALA A 65 12.64 -5.74 -1.98
N MET A 66 11.47 -6.29 -1.63
CA MET A 66 11.33 -7.72 -1.32
C MET A 66 11.60 -8.61 -2.55
N PHE A 67 11.15 -8.22 -3.73
CA PHE A 67 11.43 -8.92 -4.98
C PHE A 67 12.94 -8.97 -5.26
N PHE A 68 13.67 -7.87 -5.09
CA PHE A 68 15.11 -7.85 -5.28
C PHE A 68 15.86 -8.76 -4.30
N ILE A 69 15.40 -8.86 -3.04
CA ILE A 69 15.95 -9.84 -2.08
C ILE A 69 15.76 -11.26 -2.61
N CYS A 70 14.56 -11.60 -3.08
CA CYS A 70 14.27 -12.94 -3.61
C CYS A 70 15.12 -13.26 -4.85
N ALA A 71 15.17 -12.34 -5.81
CA ALA A 71 15.91 -12.52 -7.06
C ALA A 71 17.42 -12.68 -6.83
N THR A 72 18.01 -11.84 -5.98
CA THR A 72 19.46 -11.89 -5.71
C THR A 72 19.85 -13.10 -4.85
N THR A 73 18.97 -13.54 -3.96
CA THR A 73 19.15 -14.79 -3.20
C THR A 73 19.09 -16.01 -4.13
N LEU A 74 18.12 -16.04 -5.05
CA LEU A 74 17.98 -17.12 -6.03
C LEU A 74 19.17 -17.19 -7.00
N ALA A 75 19.70 -16.04 -7.40
CA ALA A 75 20.85 -15.94 -8.30
C ALA A 75 22.21 -16.18 -7.62
N TRP A 76 22.24 -16.46 -6.31
CA TRP A 76 23.49 -16.59 -5.53
C TRP A 76 24.41 -15.37 -5.68
N GLY A 77 23.83 -14.18 -5.77
CA GLY A 77 24.60 -12.93 -5.82
C GLY A 77 25.35 -12.72 -4.50
N GLY A 78 26.57 -12.18 -4.54
CA GLY A 78 27.34 -11.89 -3.33
C GLY A 78 27.35 -10.41 -2.92
N TRP A 79 27.18 -9.49 -3.88
CA TRP A 79 27.41 -8.06 -3.70
C TRP A 79 26.37 -7.39 -2.78
N GLN A 80 25.14 -7.89 -2.79
CA GLN A 80 24.04 -7.39 -1.98
C GLN A 80 24.05 -7.87 -0.53
N MET A 81 24.92 -8.82 -0.16
CA MET A 81 25.03 -9.32 1.22
C MET A 81 25.41 -8.21 2.20
N SER A 82 26.22 -7.25 1.77
CA SER A 82 26.67 -6.12 2.60
C SER A 82 25.55 -5.19 3.04
N PHE A 83 24.47 -5.07 2.24
CA PHE A 83 23.33 -4.19 2.56
C PHE A 83 21.99 -4.94 2.64
N ARG A 84 22.00 -6.27 2.67
CA ARG A 84 20.81 -7.13 2.79
C ARG A 84 19.93 -6.75 3.99
N ARG A 85 20.54 -6.35 5.11
CA ARG A 85 19.80 -5.91 6.30
C ARG A 85 18.96 -4.65 6.07
N VAL A 86 19.39 -3.75 5.19
CA VAL A 86 18.65 -2.52 4.87
C VAL A 86 17.42 -2.85 4.03
N THR A 87 17.57 -3.70 3.02
CA THR A 87 16.44 -4.12 2.18
C THR A 87 15.45 -4.98 2.97
N GLU A 88 15.93 -5.85 3.88
CA GLU A 88 15.09 -6.60 4.81
C GLU A 88 14.28 -5.67 5.74
N ALA A 89 14.91 -4.62 6.27
CA ALA A 89 14.22 -3.62 7.08
C ALA A 89 13.12 -2.90 6.29
N ILE A 90 13.38 -2.54 5.03
CA ILE A 90 12.36 -1.96 4.14
C ILE A 90 11.20 -2.94 3.95
N SER A 91 11.50 -4.21 3.61
CA SER A 91 10.47 -5.25 3.42
C SER A 91 9.64 -5.55 4.67
N SER A 92 10.14 -5.21 5.87
CA SER A 92 9.37 -5.35 7.11
C SER A 92 8.14 -4.44 7.18
N CYS A 93 8.09 -3.40 6.34
CA CYS A 93 6.96 -2.47 6.24
C CYS A 93 5.79 -3.00 5.39
N VAL A 94 5.94 -4.12 4.66
CA VAL A 94 4.86 -4.74 3.86
C VAL A 94 3.55 -4.89 4.65
N PRO A 95 3.50 -5.50 5.85
CA PRO A 95 2.25 -5.67 6.58
C PRO A 95 1.60 -4.34 6.94
N VAL A 96 2.37 -3.33 7.32
CA VAL A 96 1.84 -2.02 7.72
C VAL A 96 1.22 -1.30 6.53
N LEU A 97 1.96 -1.20 5.43
CA LEU A 97 1.47 -0.55 4.21
C LEU A 97 0.38 -1.36 3.51
N GLY A 98 0.44 -2.69 3.61
CA GLY A 98 -0.57 -3.60 3.09
C GLY A 98 -1.90 -3.40 3.80
N ILE A 99 -1.92 -3.31 5.13
CA ILE A 99 -3.14 -3.03 5.90
C ILE A 99 -3.69 -1.64 5.55
N ILE A 100 -2.85 -0.61 5.44
CA ILE A 100 -3.27 0.74 5.05
C ILE A 100 -3.94 0.72 3.67
N ALA A 101 -3.29 0.14 2.67
CA ALA A 101 -3.83 0.03 1.32
C ALA A 101 -5.13 -0.81 1.28
N LEU A 102 -5.20 -1.90 2.05
CA LEU A 102 -6.41 -2.72 2.17
C LEU A 102 -7.57 -1.90 2.70
N LEU A 103 -7.39 -1.16 3.81
CA LEU A 103 -8.45 -0.35 4.40
C LEU A 103 -8.96 0.72 3.41
N ILE A 104 -8.06 1.36 2.67
CA ILE A 104 -8.42 2.35 1.64
C ILE A 104 -9.19 1.70 0.49
N LEU A 105 -8.75 0.54 0.01
CA LEU A 105 -9.44 -0.20 -1.06
C LEU A 105 -10.84 -0.66 -0.63
N LEU A 106 -10.98 -1.16 0.61
CA LEU A 106 -12.27 -1.53 1.17
C LEU A 106 -13.19 -0.31 1.31
N ALA A 107 -12.67 0.82 1.80
CA ALA A 107 -13.43 2.06 1.89
C ALA A 107 -13.92 2.55 0.53
N LEU A 108 -13.16 2.31 -0.55
CA LEU A 108 -13.54 2.71 -1.90
C LEU A 108 -14.59 1.79 -2.55
N ILE A 109 -14.57 0.48 -2.23
CA ILE A 109 -15.50 -0.50 -2.79
C ILE A 109 -16.85 -0.52 -2.06
N PHE A 110 -16.81 -0.33 -0.74
CA PHE A 110 -18.00 -0.29 0.10
C PHE A 110 -18.50 1.14 0.37
N GLY A 111 -17.72 2.16 0.01
CA GLY A 111 -18.13 3.56 0.09
C GLY A 111 -19.17 3.93 -0.97
N GLY A 112 -19.78 5.11 -0.81
CA GLY A 112 -20.84 5.59 -1.70
C GLY A 112 -20.36 6.24 -2.99
N ASN A 113 -19.06 6.51 -3.13
CA ASN A 113 -18.50 7.15 -4.33
C ASN A 113 -17.74 6.15 -5.21
N HIS A 114 -18.40 5.70 -6.28
CA HIS A 114 -17.88 4.70 -7.21
C HIS A 114 -17.25 5.29 -8.47
N THR A 115 -16.94 6.59 -8.52
CA THR A 115 -16.32 7.22 -9.69
C THR A 115 -14.96 6.60 -10.06
N ILE A 116 -14.22 6.06 -9.10
CA ILE A 116 -12.91 5.42 -9.35
C ILE A 116 -13.11 3.97 -9.82
N TYR A 117 -13.93 3.20 -9.11
CA TYR A 117 -14.25 1.82 -9.45
C TYR A 117 -15.70 1.71 -9.88
N HIS A 118 -15.94 2.02 -11.16
CA HIS A 118 -17.29 2.06 -11.70
C HIS A 118 -18.02 0.71 -11.61
N TRP A 119 -17.28 -0.40 -11.69
CA TRP A 119 -17.82 -1.76 -11.55
C TRP A 119 -18.39 -2.07 -10.15
N ALA A 120 -18.02 -1.29 -9.13
CA ALA A 120 -18.52 -1.47 -7.78
C ALA A 120 -19.89 -0.80 -7.56
N SER A 121 -20.35 0.03 -8.52
CA SER A 121 -21.63 0.72 -8.45
C SER A 121 -22.80 -0.23 -8.76
N PRO A 122 -24.00 0.03 -8.20
CA PRO A 122 -25.21 -0.74 -8.54
C PRO A 122 -25.58 -0.64 -10.03
N GLU A 123 -25.23 0.47 -10.67
CA GLU A 123 -25.52 0.76 -12.09
C GLU A 123 -24.70 -0.12 -13.04
N ALA A 124 -23.54 -0.61 -12.59
CA ALA A 124 -22.64 -1.45 -13.38
C ALA A 124 -23.26 -2.78 -13.84
N ALA A 125 -24.33 -3.24 -13.19
CA ALA A 125 -25.05 -4.46 -13.58
C ALA A 125 -25.76 -4.33 -14.94
N HIS A 126 -25.98 -3.10 -15.43
CA HIS A 126 -26.64 -2.85 -16.72
C HIS A 126 -25.64 -2.64 -17.87
N ASP A 127 -24.33 -2.64 -17.60
CA ASP A 127 -23.30 -2.50 -18.62
C ASP A 127 -22.87 -3.89 -19.15
N PRO A 128 -23.16 -4.21 -20.43
CA PRO A 128 -22.79 -5.49 -21.04
C PRO A 128 -21.28 -5.78 -20.98
N ALA A 129 -20.44 -4.73 -20.98
CA ALA A 129 -18.98 -4.90 -20.91
C ALA A 129 -18.49 -5.36 -19.52
N ILE A 130 -19.25 -5.05 -18.47
CA ILE A 130 -18.95 -5.45 -17.09
C ILE A 130 -19.54 -6.83 -16.79
N GLU A 131 -20.68 -7.17 -17.39
CA GLU A 131 -21.36 -8.45 -17.21
C GLU A 131 -20.44 -9.65 -17.56
N HIS A 132 -19.75 -9.59 -18.70
CA HIS A 132 -18.77 -10.61 -19.08
C HIS A 132 -17.57 -10.73 -18.14
N LYS A 133 -17.33 -9.72 -17.29
CA LYS A 133 -16.22 -9.66 -16.33
C LYS A 133 -16.68 -9.85 -14.88
N ALA A 134 -17.98 -10.08 -14.64
CA ALA A 134 -18.57 -10.15 -13.29
C ALA A 134 -17.98 -11.27 -12.41
N GLY A 135 -17.44 -12.33 -13.02
CA GLY A 135 -16.72 -13.38 -12.29
C GLY A 135 -15.47 -12.86 -11.56
N PHE A 136 -14.77 -11.89 -12.15
CA PHE A 136 -13.56 -11.26 -11.58
C PHE A 136 -13.89 -9.93 -10.89
N LEU A 137 -14.73 -9.09 -11.51
CA LEU A 137 -15.15 -7.78 -11.01
C LEU A 137 -16.35 -7.91 -10.06
N ASN A 138 -16.19 -8.66 -8.98
CA ASN A 138 -17.17 -8.71 -7.90
C ASN A 138 -16.51 -8.38 -6.55
N LYS A 139 -17.32 -7.81 -5.65
CA LYS A 139 -16.87 -7.37 -4.32
C LYS A 139 -16.21 -8.52 -3.51
N PRO A 140 -16.82 -9.72 -3.36
CA PRO A 140 -16.20 -10.76 -2.55
C PRO A 140 -14.88 -11.28 -3.13
N PHE A 141 -14.79 -11.51 -4.44
CA PHE A 141 -13.57 -11.93 -5.13
C PHE A 141 -12.46 -10.90 -4.95
N PHE A 142 -12.76 -9.62 -5.18
CA PHE A 142 -11.77 -8.55 -5.00
C PHE A 142 -11.22 -8.53 -3.57
N VAL A 143 -12.10 -8.59 -2.57
CA VAL A 143 -11.71 -8.55 -1.15
C VAL A 143 -10.85 -9.77 -0.79
N ILE A 144 -11.31 -10.97 -1.15
CA ILE A 144 -10.60 -12.22 -0.87
C ILE A 144 -9.22 -12.20 -1.53
N TRP A 145 -9.12 -11.85 -2.82
CA TRP A 145 -7.84 -11.81 -3.52
C TRP A 145 -6.89 -10.75 -2.99
N THR A 146 -7.40 -9.59 -2.60
CA THR A 146 -6.58 -8.52 -2.00
C THR A 146 -6.00 -8.99 -0.67
N ILE A 147 -6.81 -9.61 0.18
CA ILE A 147 -6.36 -10.17 1.47
C ILE A 147 -5.34 -11.28 1.25
N VAL A 148 -5.62 -12.24 0.35
CA VAL A 148 -4.69 -13.33 0.01
C VAL A 148 -3.36 -12.79 -0.51
N THR A 149 -3.39 -11.76 -1.35
CA THR A 149 -2.18 -11.13 -1.90
C THR A 149 -1.32 -10.50 -0.80
N ILE A 150 -1.93 -9.71 0.08
CA ILE A 150 -1.21 -9.05 1.18
C ILE A 150 -0.66 -10.07 2.19
N ILE A 151 -1.45 -11.10 2.54
CA ILE A 151 -1.01 -12.20 3.40
C ILE A 151 0.13 -12.97 2.74
N GLY A 152 0.02 -13.26 1.44
CA GLY A 152 1.06 -13.96 0.67
C GLY A 152 2.38 -13.19 0.71
N TRP A 153 2.36 -11.89 0.47
CA TRP A 153 3.55 -11.04 0.58
C TRP A 153 4.10 -10.95 1.99
N TRP A 154 3.24 -10.87 3.00
CA TRP A 154 3.67 -10.86 4.39
C TRP A 154 4.36 -12.17 4.79
N LEU A 155 3.80 -13.32 4.40
CA LEU A 155 4.37 -14.64 4.66
C LEU A 155 5.71 -14.82 3.93
N LEU A 156 5.79 -14.40 2.67
CA LEU A 156 7.04 -14.40 1.92
C LEU A 156 8.10 -13.55 2.61
N GLY A 157 7.76 -12.30 2.94
CA GLY A 157 8.67 -11.39 3.63
C GLY A 157 9.11 -11.91 5.00
N LYS A 158 8.23 -12.59 5.74
CA LYS A 158 8.59 -13.27 7.00
C LYS A 158 9.59 -14.41 6.80
N LYS A 159 9.50 -15.15 5.69
CA LYS A 159 10.40 -16.29 5.41
C LYS A 159 11.77 -15.87 4.88
N MET A 160 11.85 -14.72 4.20
CA MET A 160 13.08 -14.24 3.56
C MET A 160 14.02 -13.45 4.49
N ARG A 161 13.53 -13.03 5.65
CA ARG A 161 14.29 -12.33 6.71
C ARG A 161 14.84 -13.34 7.72
#